data_AF-A0A0M3ASE9-F1
#
_entry.id   AF-A0A0M3ASE9-F1
#
_cell.length_a   1.000
_cell.length_b   1.000
_cell.length_c   1.000
_cell.angle_alpha   90.00
_cell.angle_beta   90.00
_cell.angle_gamma   90.00
#
_symmetry.space_group_name_H-M   'P 1'
#
loop_
_entity.id
_entity.type
_entity.pdbx_description
1 polymer ?
#
loop_
_entity_poly.entity_id
_entity_poly.type
_entity_poly.pdbx_seq_one_letter_code
_entity_poly.pdbx_strand_id
1 'polypeptide(L)'
;MTNPTDSIEFASLLCSRLCHDLLSPVGALNNGLELMADETDPEMRQRCLDLLADSAKTSANKLKFFRLAFGSAGGFGDTVPTHEARVAIEGMFAASGRVKVGWMIEEDMLDKLPVKVLLNLALIAGDALVRGGQLDIGAERRPGVTEIVVRAEGPKLVLDPDLRAALAGTLPPEGLASRTSAAWMVRTLVTSTGGEIALSPAGEPMLLFGASIPDAQ
;
A
#
# COMPACT_ATOMS: atom_id res chain seq x y z
N MET A 1 -0.32 28.72 12.29
CA MET A 1 -1.25 28.96 11.18
C MET A 1 -1.32 27.68 10.37
N THR A 2 -2.18 26.75 10.79
CA THR A 2 -2.44 25.53 10.04
C THR A 2 -3.37 25.92 8.89
N ASN A 3 -2.90 25.80 7.64
CA ASN A 3 -3.84 25.41 6.58
C ASN A 3 -3.76 23.89 6.55
N PRO A 4 -4.51 23.19 7.42
CA PRO A 4 -4.75 21.78 7.18
C PRO A 4 -5.49 21.76 5.84
N THR A 5 -5.03 20.98 4.87
CA THR A 5 -5.94 20.52 3.83
C THR A 5 -7.25 20.13 4.52
N ASP A 6 -8.37 20.67 4.07
CA ASP A 6 -9.66 20.42 4.72
C ASP A 6 -9.78 18.90 4.92
N SER A 7 -9.98 18.46 6.17
CA SER A 7 -10.06 17.04 6.50
C SER A 7 -11.06 16.30 5.62
N ILE A 8 -12.10 17.00 5.13
CA ILE A 8 -13.10 16.51 4.18
C ILE A 8 -12.49 16.35 2.78
N GLU A 9 -11.72 17.32 2.31
CA GLU A 9 -11.01 17.25 1.04
C GLU A 9 -10.00 16.11 1.04
N PHE A 10 -9.18 15.99 2.10
CA PHE A 10 -8.22 14.90 2.22
C PHE A 10 -8.91 13.52 2.25
N ALA A 11 -10.00 13.39 3.00
CA ALA A 11 -10.81 12.17 3.00
C ALA A 11 -11.35 11.86 1.60
N SER A 12 -11.78 12.88 0.85
CA SER A 12 -12.26 12.74 -0.53
C SER A 12 -11.15 12.28 -1.49
N LEU A 13 -9.91 12.76 -1.31
CA LEU A 13 -8.76 12.32 -2.09
C LEU A 13 -8.41 10.85 -1.82
N LEU A 14 -8.43 10.42 -0.54
CA LEU A 14 -8.25 9.01 -0.18
C LEU A 14 -9.36 8.14 -0.76
N CYS A 15 -10.63 8.53 -0.63
CA CYS A 15 -11.76 7.83 -1.24
C CYS A 15 -11.59 7.70 -2.76
N SER A 16 -11.17 8.78 -3.42
CA SER A 16 -10.90 8.78 -4.87
C SER A 16 -9.81 7.77 -5.25
N ARG A 17 -8.74 7.67 -4.46
CA ARG A 17 -7.66 6.68 -4.67
C ARG A 17 -8.18 5.26 -4.53
N LEU A 18 -8.92 4.98 -3.46
CA LEU A 18 -9.47 3.65 -3.19
C LEU A 18 -10.46 3.22 -4.29
N CYS A 19 -11.34 4.12 -4.70
CA CYS A 19 -12.29 3.87 -5.79
C CYS A 19 -11.56 3.61 -7.12
N HIS A 20 -10.56 4.44 -7.46
CA HIS A 20 -9.76 4.25 -8.66
C HIS A 20 -9.10 2.86 -8.69
N ASP A 21 -8.49 2.46 -7.58
CA ASP A 21 -7.74 1.19 -7.53
C ASP A 21 -8.65 -0.05 -7.55
N LEU A 22 -9.91 0.07 -7.13
CA LEU A 22 -10.93 -0.99 -7.22
C LEU A 22 -11.68 -1.01 -8.56
N LEU A 23 -11.76 0.12 -9.26
CA LEU A 23 -12.59 0.24 -10.46
C LEU A 23 -12.16 -0.75 -11.55
N SER A 24 -10.85 -0.97 -11.73
CA SER A 24 -10.33 -1.89 -12.74
C SER A 24 -10.75 -3.35 -12.52
N PRO A 25 -10.44 -4.01 -11.37
CA PRO A 25 -10.84 -5.40 -11.18
C PRO A 25 -12.36 -5.58 -11.03
N VAL A 26 -13.08 -4.60 -10.50
CA VAL A 26 -14.56 -4.65 -10.46
C VAL A 26 -15.17 -4.48 -11.85
N GLY A 27 -14.62 -3.59 -12.68
CA GLY A 27 -15.05 -3.44 -14.08
C GLY A 27 -14.80 -4.71 -14.91
N ALA A 28 -13.66 -5.39 -14.68
CA ALA A 28 -13.36 -6.66 -15.33
C ALA A 28 -14.37 -7.77 -14.98
N LEU A 29 -14.90 -7.76 -13.74
CA LEU A 29 -15.98 -8.67 -13.35
C LEU A 29 -17.25 -8.44 -14.17
N ASN A 30 -17.71 -7.18 -14.27
CA ASN A 30 -18.91 -6.85 -15.03
C ASN A 30 -18.75 -7.22 -16.51
N ASN A 31 -17.62 -6.85 -17.12
CA ASN A 31 -17.34 -7.19 -18.51
C ASN A 31 -17.34 -8.70 -18.73
N GLY A 32 -16.73 -9.48 -17.82
CA GLY A 32 -16.72 -10.94 -17.89
C GLY A 32 -18.12 -11.55 -17.81
N LEU A 33 -19.01 -10.99 -16.99
CA LEU A 33 -20.41 -11.43 -16.89
C LEU A 33 -21.20 -11.11 -18.17
N GLU A 34 -21.00 -9.93 -18.74
CA GLU A 34 -21.61 -9.54 -20.02
C GLU A 34 -21.16 -10.48 -21.16
N LEU A 35 -19.87 -10.78 -21.26
CA LEU A 35 -19.32 -11.75 -22.20
C LEU A 35 -19.95 -13.14 -22.01
N MET A 36 -20.15 -13.59 -20.78
CA MET A 36 -20.73 -14.91 -20.49
C MET A 36 -22.22 -15.04 -20.84
N ALA A 37 -22.95 -13.93 -20.95
CA ALA A 37 -24.39 -13.95 -21.18
C ALA A 37 -24.73 -14.52 -22.57
N ASP A 38 -23.95 -14.14 -23.58
CA ASP A 38 -24.18 -14.51 -24.98
C ASP A 38 -23.17 -15.55 -25.50
N GLU A 39 -22.15 -15.91 -24.72
CA GLU A 39 -21.13 -16.87 -25.13
C GLU A 39 -21.60 -18.33 -25.00
N THR A 40 -21.46 -19.09 -26.08
CA THR A 40 -21.92 -20.49 -26.18
C THR A 40 -20.77 -21.49 -26.35
N ASP A 41 -19.58 -21.01 -26.73
CA ASP A 41 -18.38 -21.82 -26.83
C ASP A 41 -17.90 -22.26 -25.43
N PRO A 42 -17.81 -23.56 -25.14
CA PRO A 42 -17.39 -24.06 -23.84
C PRO A 42 -15.99 -23.61 -23.41
N GLU A 43 -15.03 -23.53 -24.33
CA GLU A 43 -13.67 -23.08 -24.02
C GLU A 43 -13.65 -21.60 -23.69
N MET A 44 -14.38 -20.77 -24.45
CA MET A 44 -14.45 -19.34 -24.18
C MET A 44 -15.16 -19.05 -22.87
N ARG A 45 -16.24 -19.78 -22.55
CA ARG A 45 -16.91 -19.68 -21.25
C ARG A 45 -15.97 -20.03 -20.08
N GLN A 46 -15.13 -21.06 -20.23
CA GLN A 46 -14.15 -21.41 -19.20
C GLN A 46 -13.13 -20.29 -19.00
N ARG A 47 -12.62 -19.68 -20.08
CA ARG A 47 -11.71 -18.52 -19.98
C ARG A 47 -12.36 -17.31 -19.31
N CYS A 48 -13.65 -17.06 -19.57
CA CYS A 48 -14.40 -16.02 -18.87
C CYS A 48 -14.51 -16.32 -17.37
N LEU A 49 -14.80 -17.57 -16.99
CA LEU A 49 -14.84 -17.98 -15.58
C LEU A 49 -13.50 -17.78 -14.88
N ASP A 50 -12.39 -18.13 -15.54
CA ASP A 50 -11.05 -17.92 -14.99
C ASP A 50 -10.75 -16.42 -14.80
N LEU A 51 -11.12 -15.58 -15.78
CA LEU A 51 -10.98 -14.12 -15.69
C LEU A 51 -11.84 -13.52 -14.57
N LEU A 52 -13.07 -14.01 -14.38
CA LEU A 52 -13.94 -13.60 -13.27
C LEU A 52 -13.33 -14.00 -11.92
N ALA A 53 -12.83 -15.23 -11.80
CA ALA A 53 -12.19 -15.71 -10.57
C ALA A 53 -10.96 -14.87 -10.20
N ASP A 54 -10.10 -14.57 -11.18
CA ASP A 54 -8.91 -13.75 -10.98
C ASP A 54 -9.26 -12.30 -10.61
N SER A 55 -10.29 -11.73 -11.24
CA SER A 55 -10.77 -10.36 -10.95
C SER A 55 -11.42 -10.28 -9.55
N ALA A 56 -12.17 -11.30 -9.14
CA ALA A 56 -12.75 -11.41 -7.80
C ALA A 56 -11.65 -11.52 -6.73
N LYS A 57 -10.65 -12.39 -6.96
CA LYS A 57 -9.50 -12.55 -6.07
C LYS A 57 -8.69 -11.26 -5.94
N THR A 58 -8.44 -10.56 -7.05
CA THR A 58 -7.75 -9.26 -7.05
C THR A 58 -8.51 -8.21 -6.26
N SER A 59 -9.84 -8.14 -6.44
CA SER A 59 -10.71 -7.23 -5.69
C SER A 59 -10.68 -7.52 -4.19
N ALA A 60 -10.79 -8.79 -3.81
CA ALA A 60 -10.74 -9.22 -2.41
C ALA A 60 -9.40 -8.90 -1.74
N ASN A 61 -8.28 -9.16 -2.42
CA ASN A 61 -6.94 -8.84 -1.94
C ASN A 61 -6.77 -7.33 -1.71
N LYS A 62 -7.20 -6.50 -2.67
CA LYS A 62 -7.19 -5.03 -2.53
C LYS A 62 -8.02 -4.56 -1.35
N LEU A 63 -9.24 -5.08 -1.18
CA LEU A 63 -10.10 -4.73 -0.03
C LEU A 63 -9.46 -5.14 1.30
N LYS A 64 -8.87 -6.35 1.38
CA LYS A 64 -8.14 -6.80 2.58
C LYS A 64 -7.00 -5.85 2.92
N PHE A 65 -6.21 -5.47 1.92
CA PHE A 65 -5.12 -4.52 2.07
C PHE A 65 -5.62 -3.13 2.51
N PHE A 66 -6.62 -2.57 1.83
CA PHE A 66 -7.14 -1.24 2.12
C PHE A 66 -7.73 -1.13 3.52
N ARG A 67 -8.38 -2.20 4.00
CA ARG A 67 -8.93 -2.26 5.35
C ARG A 67 -7.85 -2.09 6.44
N LEU A 68 -6.64 -2.62 6.20
CA LEU A 68 -5.51 -2.50 7.13
C LEU A 68 -4.73 -1.19 6.91
N ALA A 69 -4.47 -0.83 5.65
CA ALA A 69 -3.63 0.31 5.28
C ALA A 69 -4.32 1.67 5.46
N PHE A 70 -5.63 1.76 5.28
CA PHE A 70 -6.36 3.03 5.32
C PHE A 70 -7.45 3.05 6.40
N GLY A 71 -8.07 1.90 6.67
CA GLY A 71 -9.15 1.79 7.64
C GLY A 71 -8.77 2.16 9.08
N SER A 72 -9.79 2.45 9.89
CA SER A 72 -9.67 2.62 11.36
C SER A 72 -9.53 1.29 12.12
N ALA A 73 -9.59 0.16 11.40
CA ALA A 73 -9.46 -1.20 11.91
C ALA A 73 -10.24 -1.43 13.23
N GLY A 74 -11.55 -1.21 13.19
CA GLY A 74 -12.49 -1.46 14.30
C GLY A 74 -12.72 -2.94 14.64
N GLY A 75 -11.71 -3.80 14.52
CA GLY A 75 -11.84 -5.24 14.78
C GLY A 75 -10.60 -5.98 15.28
N PHE A 76 -9.45 -5.31 15.45
CA PHE A 76 -8.19 -5.96 15.85
C PHE A 76 -7.67 -5.60 17.25
N GLY A 77 -8.42 -4.86 18.08
CA GLY A 77 -7.83 -4.28 19.31
C GLY A 77 -6.82 -3.19 18.97
N ASP A 78 -5.81 -2.89 19.79
CA ASP A 78 -4.81 -1.84 19.49
C ASP A 78 -3.59 -2.35 18.71
N THR A 79 -3.44 -3.67 18.61
CA THR A 79 -2.37 -4.36 17.90
C THR A 79 -2.92 -5.13 16.69
N VAL A 80 -2.05 -5.51 15.76
CA VAL A 80 -2.41 -6.25 14.55
C VAL A 80 -1.42 -7.39 14.37
N PRO A 81 -1.89 -8.61 14.08
CA PRO A 81 -1.00 -9.72 13.74
C PRO A 81 -0.17 -9.41 12.49
N THR A 82 1.14 -9.56 12.58
CA THR A 82 2.07 -9.24 11.47
C THR A 82 1.84 -10.13 10.26
N HIS A 83 1.38 -11.37 10.46
CA HIS A 83 0.98 -12.27 9.37
C HIS A 83 -0.19 -11.72 8.53
N GLU A 84 -1.12 -10.95 9.11
CA GLU A 84 -2.21 -10.32 8.35
C GLU A 84 -1.69 -9.25 7.40
N ALA A 85 -0.70 -8.46 7.85
CA ALA A 85 -0.02 -7.48 7.02
C ALA A 85 0.77 -8.15 5.90
N ARG A 86 1.49 -9.24 6.21
CA ARG A 86 2.21 -10.05 5.21
C ARG A 86 1.28 -10.56 4.11
N VAL A 87 0.19 -11.23 4.49
CA VAL A 87 -0.78 -11.77 3.53
C VAL A 87 -1.41 -10.67 2.70
N ALA A 88 -1.68 -9.51 3.28
CA ALA A 88 -2.20 -8.36 2.54
C ALA A 88 -1.21 -7.86 1.48
N ILE A 89 0.08 -7.74 1.81
CA ILE A 89 1.13 -7.30 0.86
C ILE A 89 1.35 -8.35 -0.23
N GLU A 90 1.46 -9.63 0.13
CA GLU A 90 1.60 -10.73 -0.83
C GLU A 90 0.40 -10.77 -1.78
N GLY A 91 -0.81 -10.55 -1.27
CA GLY A 91 -2.04 -10.47 -2.07
C GLY A 91 -2.03 -9.35 -3.12
N MET A 92 -1.29 -8.26 -2.89
CA MET A 92 -1.14 -7.15 -3.83
C MET A 92 -0.10 -7.42 -4.93
N PHE A 93 1.03 -8.04 -4.57
CA PHE A 93 2.21 -8.07 -5.43
C PHE A 93 2.61 -9.47 -5.93
N ALA A 94 2.46 -10.49 -5.10
CA ALA A 94 2.99 -11.83 -5.37
C ALA A 94 2.13 -12.61 -6.39
N ALA A 95 0.84 -12.29 -6.52
CA ALA A 95 -0.09 -13.01 -7.42
C ALA A 95 0.36 -12.97 -8.89
N SER A 96 1.05 -11.91 -9.32
CA SER A 96 1.57 -11.77 -10.68
C SER A 96 2.90 -12.49 -10.92
N GLY A 97 3.57 -12.96 -9.86
CA GLY A 97 4.92 -13.54 -9.91
C GLY A 97 6.04 -12.53 -10.23
N ARG A 98 5.72 -11.26 -10.53
CA ARG A 98 6.71 -10.24 -10.91
C ARG A 98 7.48 -9.69 -9.72
N VAL A 99 6.84 -9.61 -8.55
CA VAL A 99 7.45 -9.08 -7.33
C VAL A 99 7.54 -10.20 -6.30
N LYS A 100 8.75 -10.41 -5.79
CA LYS A 100 9.00 -11.31 -4.65
C LYS A 100 8.97 -10.50 -3.36
N VAL A 101 8.26 -11.01 -2.36
CA VAL A 101 8.15 -10.36 -1.04
C VAL A 101 9.11 -11.04 -0.07
N GLY A 102 10.09 -10.30 0.44
CA GLY A 102 10.92 -10.69 1.57
C GLY A 102 10.30 -10.18 2.87
N TRP A 103 10.24 -11.04 3.89
CA TRP A 103 9.61 -10.73 5.17
C TRP A 103 10.60 -11.00 6.31
N MET A 104 11.02 -9.95 7.01
CA MET A 104 12.02 -9.99 8.08
C MET A 104 11.49 -9.35 9.37
N ILE A 105 10.21 -9.56 9.67
CA ILE A 105 9.58 -9.17 10.93
C ILE A 105 9.44 -10.42 11.79
N GLU A 106 10.07 -10.45 12.96
CA GLU A 106 10.03 -11.58 13.88
C GLU A 106 8.86 -11.48 14.87
N GLU A 107 8.40 -10.27 15.16
CA GLU A 107 7.28 -10.02 16.06
C GLU A 107 5.96 -10.57 15.50
N ASP A 108 5.19 -11.26 16.35
CA ASP A 108 3.86 -11.78 15.99
C ASP A 108 2.82 -10.67 15.86
N MET A 109 2.98 -9.58 16.63
CA MET A 109 2.04 -8.49 16.75
C MET A 109 2.77 -7.14 16.71
N LEU A 110 2.23 -6.19 15.97
CA LEU A 110 2.67 -4.79 15.96
C LEU A 110 1.51 -3.86 16.28
N ASP A 111 1.79 -2.68 16.81
CA ASP A 111 0.77 -1.67 17.03
C ASP A 111 0.17 -1.21 15.68
N LYS A 112 -1.10 -0.79 15.71
CA LYS A 112 -1.83 -0.40 14.49
C LYS A 112 -1.12 0.64 13.62
N LEU A 113 -0.54 1.65 14.25
CA LEU A 113 0.09 2.76 13.54
C LEU A 113 1.33 2.29 12.75
N PRO A 114 2.29 1.56 13.35
CA PRO A 114 3.36 0.90 12.60
C PRO A 114 2.88 0.03 11.44
N VAL A 115 1.86 -0.81 11.64
CA VAL A 115 1.33 -1.65 10.55
C VAL A 115 0.75 -0.80 9.41
N LYS A 116 0.02 0.26 9.74
CA LYS A 116 -0.53 1.20 8.75
C LYS A 116 0.58 1.88 7.93
N VAL A 117 1.64 2.35 8.59
CA VAL A 117 2.79 2.98 7.94
C VAL A 117 3.51 1.97 7.05
N LEU A 118 3.82 0.78 7.58
CA LEU A 118 4.49 -0.29 6.85
C LEU A 118 3.75 -0.69 5.58
N LEU A 119 2.43 -0.89 5.66
CA LEU A 119 1.61 -1.26 4.50
C LEU A 119 1.68 -0.20 3.41
N ASN A 120 1.52 1.09 3.77
CA ASN A 120 1.54 2.17 2.79
C ASN A 120 2.94 2.38 2.18
N LEU A 121 4.01 2.24 2.97
CA LEU A 121 5.37 2.26 2.43
C LEU A 121 5.63 1.09 1.47
N ALA A 122 5.14 -0.11 1.80
CA ALA A 122 5.20 -1.28 0.93
C ALA A 122 4.39 -1.08 -0.36
N LEU A 123 3.22 -0.44 -0.29
CA LEU A 123 2.42 -0.10 -1.47
C LEU A 123 3.21 0.81 -2.42
N ILE A 124 3.75 1.91 -1.89
CA ILE A 124 4.50 2.90 -2.69
C ILE A 124 5.78 2.27 -3.27
N ALA A 125 6.50 1.47 -2.49
CA ALA A 125 7.72 0.81 -2.94
C ALA A 125 7.44 -0.28 -3.99
N GLY A 126 6.38 -1.06 -3.81
CA GLY A 126 5.95 -2.07 -4.77
C GLY A 126 5.46 -1.47 -6.09
N ASP A 127 4.70 -0.37 -6.04
CA ASP A 127 4.26 0.36 -7.25
C ASP A 127 5.45 0.94 -8.04
N ALA A 128 6.58 1.23 -7.37
CA ALA A 128 7.80 1.69 -8.02
C ALA A 128 8.53 0.59 -8.81
N LEU A 129 8.23 -0.69 -8.57
CA LEU A 129 8.82 -1.85 -9.27
C LEU A 129 8.13 -2.10 -10.62
N VAL A 130 8.31 -1.18 -11.57
CA VAL A 130 7.65 -1.18 -12.90
C VAL A 130 7.82 -2.50 -13.67
N ARG A 131 8.96 -3.18 -13.50
CA ARG A 131 9.27 -4.47 -14.15
C ARG A 131 9.40 -5.63 -13.17
N GLY A 132 8.80 -5.51 -12.00
CA GLY A 132 8.98 -6.48 -10.93
C GLY A 132 10.33 -6.34 -10.23
N GLY A 133 10.66 -7.29 -9.36
CA GLY A 133 11.87 -7.26 -8.54
C GLY A 133 11.65 -7.88 -7.16
N GLN A 134 12.42 -7.39 -6.19
CA GLN A 134 12.37 -7.77 -4.79
C GLN A 134 11.80 -6.61 -3.97
N LEU A 135 10.83 -6.91 -3.11
CA LEU A 135 10.27 -6.01 -2.10
C LEU A 135 10.52 -6.64 -0.72
N ASP A 136 11.49 -6.11 0.01
CA ASP A 136 11.88 -6.58 1.34
C ASP A 136 11.29 -5.68 2.42
N ILE A 137 10.73 -6.30 3.45
CA ILE A 137 10.00 -5.61 4.51
C ILE A 137 10.50 -6.10 5.86
N GLY A 138 10.98 -5.16 6.66
CA GLY A 138 11.43 -5.39 8.03
C GLY A 138 10.78 -4.40 8.99
N ALA A 139 10.65 -4.84 10.24
CA ALA A 139 10.31 -4.00 11.36
C ALA A 139 10.96 -4.59 12.61
N GLU A 140 11.30 -3.74 13.56
CA GLU A 140 11.87 -4.14 14.85
C GLU A 140 11.27 -3.26 15.94
N ARG A 141 10.79 -3.88 17.03
CA ARG A 141 10.38 -3.14 18.22
C ARG A 141 11.56 -2.96 19.16
N ARG A 142 11.92 -1.71 19.43
CA ARG A 142 12.92 -1.32 20.43
C ARG A 142 12.26 -0.58 21.58
N PRO A 143 12.92 -0.44 22.75
CA PRO A 143 12.33 0.27 23.87
C PRO A 143 11.90 1.70 23.49
N GLY A 144 10.59 1.95 23.48
CA GLY A 144 9.99 3.25 23.18
C GLY A 144 9.88 3.62 21.70
N VAL A 145 10.23 2.73 20.76
CA VAL A 145 10.14 3.01 19.33
C VAL A 145 9.97 1.72 18.51
N THR A 146 9.09 1.76 17.51
CA THR A 146 9.03 0.77 16.44
C THR A 146 9.71 1.32 15.19
N GLU A 147 10.67 0.58 14.65
CA GLU A 147 11.32 0.92 13.38
C GLU A 147 10.81 0.05 12.25
N ILE A 148 10.69 0.65 11.07
CA ILE A 148 10.23 0.00 9.84
C ILE A 148 11.25 0.29 8.75
N VAL A 149 11.57 -0.74 7.96
CA VAL A 149 12.37 -0.61 6.74
C VAL A 149 11.64 -1.32 5.60
N VAL A 150 11.44 -0.61 4.50
CA VAL A 150 10.94 -1.16 3.24
C VAL A 150 11.98 -0.90 2.16
N ARG A 151 12.47 -1.97 1.52
CA ARG A 151 13.44 -1.91 0.44
C ARG A 151 12.83 -2.47 -0.84
N ALA A 152 12.97 -1.75 -1.96
CA ALA A 152 12.60 -2.25 -3.27
C ALA A 152 13.79 -2.17 -4.23
N GLU A 153 14.05 -3.26 -4.95
CA GLU A 153 15.12 -3.39 -5.92
C GLU A 153 14.63 -4.16 -7.15
N GLY A 154 14.99 -3.71 -8.34
CA GLY A 154 14.57 -4.41 -9.56
C GLY A 154 15.14 -3.80 -10.84
N PRO A 155 14.86 -4.42 -12.00
CA PRO A 155 15.44 -4.02 -13.29
C PRO A 155 15.03 -2.62 -13.76
N LYS A 156 13.90 -2.12 -13.26
CA LYS A 156 13.42 -0.76 -13.50
C LYS A 156 12.62 -0.29 -12.30
N LEU A 157 13.20 0.66 -11.57
CA LEU A 157 12.64 1.27 -10.38
C LEU A 157 12.30 2.74 -10.69
N VAL A 158 11.05 3.16 -10.48
CA VAL A 158 10.62 4.54 -10.73
C VAL A 158 9.71 5.00 -9.60
N LEU A 159 10.21 5.90 -8.76
CA LEU A 159 9.39 6.61 -7.77
C LEU A 159 8.98 7.97 -8.33
N ASP A 160 7.68 8.24 -8.34
CA ASP A 160 7.12 9.53 -8.73
C ASP A 160 7.69 10.65 -7.83
N PRO A 161 8.17 11.78 -8.41
CA PRO A 161 8.75 12.88 -7.64
C PRO A 161 7.80 13.47 -6.59
N ASP A 162 6.50 13.52 -6.85
CA ASP A 162 5.51 14.07 -5.92
C ASP A 162 5.23 13.10 -4.77
N LEU A 163 5.27 11.79 -5.03
CA LEU A 163 5.24 10.78 -3.96
C LEU A 163 6.46 10.90 -3.04
N ARG A 164 7.65 11.08 -3.64
CA ARG A 164 8.88 11.32 -2.89
C ARG A 164 8.79 12.61 -2.08
N ALA A 165 8.32 13.70 -2.68
CA ALA A 165 8.15 14.98 -2.01
C ALA A 165 7.14 14.89 -0.84
N ALA A 166 6.05 14.13 -1.02
CA ALA A 166 5.04 13.91 0.03
C ALA A 166 5.66 13.17 1.23
N LEU A 167 6.37 12.07 1.00
CA LEU A 167 7.06 11.32 2.05
C LEU A 167 8.19 12.14 2.70
N ALA A 168 8.89 12.99 1.93
CA ALA A 168 9.94 13.87 2.43
C ALA A 168 9.40 15.10 3.20
N GLY A 169 8.09 15.37 3.13
CA GLY A 169 7.48 16.56 3.73
C GLY A 169 7.79 17.85 2.98
N THR A 170 8.16 17.76 1.70
CA THR A 170 8.48 18.91 0.84
C THR A 170 7.44 19.14 -0.25
N LEU A 171 6.39 18.32 -0.33
CA LEU A 171 5.28 18.55 -1.25
C LEU A 171 4.48 19.76 -0.75
N PRO A 172 4.24 20.76 -1.61
CA PRO A 172 3.39 21.88 -1.22
C PRO A 172 1.92 21.45 -1.15
N PRO A 173 1.06 22.12 -0.36
CA PRO A 173 -0.34 21.72 -0.18
C PRO A 173 -1.13 21.61 -1.49
N GLU A 174 -0.86 22.47 -2.47
CA GLU A 174 -1.47 22.44 -3.81
C GLU A 174 -1.09 21.20 -4.64
N GLY A 175 -0.01 20.51 -4.27
CA GLY A 175 0.40 19.25 -4.88
C GLY A 175 -0.34 18.04 -4.30
N LEU A 176 -1.12 18.22 -3.24
CA LEU A 176 -1.88 17.14 -2.63
C LEU A 176 -3.03 16.71 -3.55
N ALA A 177 -2.98 15.45 -3.96
CA ALA A 177 -3.91 14.85 -4.89
C ALA A 177 -4.19 13.39 -4.49
N SER A 178 -5.15 12.75 -5.15
CA SER A 178 -5.51 11.35 -4.92
C SER A 178 -4.27 10.42 -4.95
N ARG A 179 -3.35 10.65 -5.89
CA ARG A 179 -2.11 9.87 -6.01
C ARG A 179 -1.17 10.04 -4.82
N THR A 180 -0.97 11.27 -4.34
CA THR A 180 -0.03 11.61 -3.25
C THR A 180 -0.62 11.47 -1.85
N SER A 181 -1.95 11.32 -1.75
CA SER A 181 -2.68 11.25 -0.47
C SER A 181 -2.15 10.18 0.50
N ALA A 182 -1.81 8.97 0.02
CA ALA A 182 -1.27 7.91 0.86
C ALA A 182 0.12 8.25 1.43
N ALA A 183 1.00 8.81 0.60
CA ALA A 183 2.33 9.26 1.01
C ALA A 183 2.24 10.43 2.03
N TRP A 184 1.35 11.38 1.77
CA TRP A 184 1.04 12.48 2.68
C TRP A 184 0.49 11.96 4.01
N MET A 185 -0.41 10.98 3.98
CA MET A 185 -0.97 10.32 5.17
C MET A 185 0.14 9.73 6.03
N VAL A 186 1.02 8.92 5.42
CA VAL A 186 2.14 8.28 6.11
C VAL A 186 3.03 9.30 6.79
N ARG A 187 3.46 10.35 6.06
CA ARG A 187 4.28 11.43 6.62
C ARG A 187 3.60 12.13 7.79
N THR A 188 2.33 12.50 7.61
CA THR A 188 1.55 13.18 8.66
C THR A 188 1.43 12.30 9.91
N LEU A 189 1.08 11.03 9.73
CA LEU A 189 0.94 10.07 10.82
C LEU A 189 2.24 9.91 11.63
N VAL A 190 3.36 9.65 10.95
CA VAL A 190 4.66 9.44 11.62
C VAL A 190 5.13 10.70 12.35
N THR A 191 5.07 11.86 11.68
CA THR A 191 5.52 13.12 12.30
C THR A 191 4.61 13.60 13.44
N SER A 192 3.31 13.29 13.39
CA SER A 192 2.38 13.65 14.47
C SER A 192 2.66 12.96 15.80
N THR A 193 3.37 11.82 15.78
CA THR A 193 3.83 11.11 16.97
C THR A 193 5.27 11.46 17.36
N GLY A 194 5.89 12.45 16.71
CA GLY A 194 7.30 12.79 16.89
C GLY A 194 8.28 11.80 16.25
N GLY A 195 7.80 10.93 15.36
CA GLY A 195 8.62 10.01 14.59
C GLY A 195 9.26 10.65 13.35
N GLU A 196 10.13 9.89 12.69
CA GLU A 196 10.87 10.34 11.50
C GLU A 196 10.69 9.40 10.30
N ILE A 197 10.81 9.95 9.09
CA ILE A 197 10.82 9.20 7.83
C ILE A 197 12.09 9.53 7.06
N ALA A 198 12.80 8.49 6.64
CA ALA A 198 13.98 8.58 5.79
C ALA A 198 13.74 7.89 4.43
N LEU A 199 14.36 8.45 3.38
CA LEU A 199 14.28 7.92 2.02
C LEU A 199 15.70 7.83 1.43
N SER A 200 16.00 6.77 0.68
CA SER A 200 17.22 6.73 -0.13
C SER A 200 17.25 7.89 -1.15
N PRO A 201 18.42 8.42 -1.53
CA PRO A 201 18.53 9.42 -2.59
C PRO A 201 17.87 8.98 -3.91
N ALA A 202 17.50 9.96 -4.74
CA ALA A 202 17.02 9.66 -6.10
C ALA A 202 18.18 9.14 -6.98
N GLY A 203 17.90 8.19 -7.87
CA GLY A 203 18.90 7.63 -8.79
C GLY A 203 19.72 6.46 -8.24
N GLU A 204 19.55 6.10 -6.97
CA GLU A 204 20.11 4.87 -6.39
C GLU A 204 19.50 3.62 -7.06
N PRO A 205 20.26 2.51 -7.16
CA PRO A 205 19.76 1.25 -7.74
C PRO A 205 18.68 0.59 -6.88
N MET A 206 18.51 1.04 -5.64
CA MET A 206 17.49 0.58 -4.70
C MET A 206 16.71 1.74 -4.09
N LEU A 207 15.43 1.48 -3.85
CA LEU A 207 14.57 2.35 -3.05
C LEU A 207 14.59 1.86 -1.62
N LEU A 208 14.90 2.73 -0.68
CA LEU A 208 14.79 2.44 0.74
C LEU A 208 13.88 3.48 1.40
N PHE A 209 12.88 3.01 2.12
CA PHE A 209 12.08 3.80 3.05
C PHE A 209 12.35 3.32 4.46
N GLY A 210 12.68 4.25 5.35
CA GLY A 210 12.77 4.02 6.79
C GLY A 210 11.74 4.86 7.52
N ALA A 211 11.15 4.32 8.58
CA ALA A 211 10.32 5.08 9.51
C ALA A 211 10.61 4.67 10.95
N SER A 212 10.72 5.65 11.85
CA SER A 212 10.77 5.44 13.30
C SER A 212 9.50 6.01 13.92
N ILE A 213 8.81 5.21 14.73
CA ILE A 213 7.51 5.57 15.31
C ILE A 213 7.62 5.37 16.83
N PRO A 214 7.67 6.45 17.61
CA PRO A 214 7.65 6.35 19.07
C PRO A 214 6.41 5.62 19.56
N ASP A 215 6.56 4.82 20.62
CA ASP A 215 5.43 4.17 21.28
C ASP A 215 4.45 5.25 21.80
N ALA A 216 3.15 4.95 21.77
CA ALA A 216 2.15 5.85 22.33
C ALA A 216 2.39 6.02 23.84
N GLN A 217 2.46 7.27 24.31
CA GLN A 217 2.52 7.61 25.74
C GLN A 217 1.21 7.30 26.45
#